data_AF-A0ABD3PMN9-F1
#
_entry.id   AF-A0ABD3PMN9-F1
#
_cell.length_a   1.000
_cell.length_b   1.000
_cell.length_c   1.000
_cell.angle_alpha   90.00
_cell.angle_beta   90.00
_cell.angle_gamma   90.00
#
_symmetry.space_group_name_H-M   'P 1'
#
loop_
_entity.id
_entity.type
_entity.pdbx_description
1 polymer ?
#
loop_
_entity_poly.entity_id
_entity_poly.type
_entity_poly.pdbx_seq_one_letter_code
_entity_poly.pdbx_strand_id
1 'polypeptide(L)'
;MPRFTDNWVLEKIMFIYLEGGSACFCCTPVPTSLFSPEKDPVESMIRSMSDLHPDEVECEIRALATSPWDEEMKDQVWGDRGMLRFRMKREMGGYRRFLEGVAVESREEDGETMHLEVPAVSVLSDFCKNHISPSELYELFQVSREDLVDVLKTKYKICSFYTVVFCTVAEQLENFDVTGCGDDAPSCSDDGNNHDTDNRDNSELGFEKDLKFDNTGRGFCIDVVNNLAKSVDGNDNQCTINDPVLLRFLQRMVSLSGPTLLARASSAGGCRGSSHNFRSDRRVIRLIIARLWADRLIDKYTEFKSKVSNELN
;
A
#
# COMPACT_ATOMS: atom_id res chain seq x y z
N MET A 1 -25.89 8.63 -8.53
CA MET A 1 -25.12 8.38 -7.29
C MET A 1 -23.82 9.18 -7.33
N PRO A 2 -23.30 9.71 -6.19
CA PRO A 2 -22.04 10.44 -6.21
C PRO A 2 -20.89 9.54 -6.68
N ARG A 3 -20.10 10.01 -7.64
CA ARG A 3 -18.96 9.26 -8.19
C ARG A 3 -17.93 8.97 -7.10
N PHE A 4 -17.23 7.84 -7.24
CA PHE A 4 -16.12 7.44 -6.36
C PHE A 4 -16.50 7.19 -4.89
N THR A 5 -17.79 7.12 -4.56
CA THR A 5 -18.25 6.58 -3.27
C THR A 5 -18.08 5.06 -3.23
N ASP A 6 -18.09 4.44 -2.05
CA ASP A 6 -18.02 2.98 -1.93
C ASP A 6 -19.20 2.28 -2.65
N ASN A 7 -20.38 2.88 -2.63
CA ASN A 7 -21.49 2.39 -3.44
C ASN A 7 -21.18 2.46 -4.95
N TRP A 8 -20.49 3.52 -5.40
CA TRP A 8 -20.15 3.67 -6.82
C TRP A 8 -19.14 2.61 -7.24
N VAL A 9 -18.17 2.31 -6.37
CA VAL A 9 -17.22 1.21 -6.57
C VAL A 9 -17.98 -0.11 -6.73
N LEU A 10 -18.93 -0.37 -5.83
CA LEU A 10 -19.76 -1.57 -5.87
C LEU A 10 -20.56 -1.68 -7.19
N GLU A 11 -21.30 -0.63 -7.56
CA GLU A 11 -22.10 -0.61 -8.79
C GLU A 11 -21.23 -0.81 -10.03
N LYS A 12 -20.07 -0.15 -10.08
CA LYS A 12 -19.15 -0.27 -11.21
C LYS A 12 -18.54 -1.66 -11.34
N ILE A 13 -18.14 -2.27 -10.22
CA ILE A 13 -17.65 -3.65 -10.20
C ILE A 13 -18.74 -4.60 -10.71
N MET A 14 -19.98 -4.43 -10.25
CA MET A 14 -21.10 -5.28 -10.66
C MET A 14 -21.47 -5.10 -12.12
N PHE A 15 -21.43 -3.87 -12.61
CA PHE A 15 -21.61 -3.58 -14.02
C PHE A 15 -20.57 -4.29 -14.89
N ILE A 16 -19.27 -4.15 -14.56
CA ILE A 16 -18.18 -4.81 -15.29
C ILE A 16 -18.32 -6.34 -15.25
N TYR A 17 -18.73 -6.89 -14.10
CA TYR A 17 -18.97 -8.32 -13.95
C TYR A 17 -20.11 -8.82 -14.85
N LEU A 18 -21.27 -8.15 -14.83
CA LEU A 18 -22.45 -8.54 -15.62
C LEU A 18 -22.25 -8.38 -17.13
N GLU A 19 -21.44 -7.42 -17.56
CA GLU A 19 -21.08 -7.25 -18.98
C GLU A 19 -20.06 -8.30 -19.48
N GLY A 20 -19.61 -9.21 -18.61
CA GLY A 20 -18.59 -10.22 -18.94
C GLY A 20 -17.18 -9.62 -19.06
N GLY A 21 -16.96 -8.42 -18.52
CA GLY A 21 -15.81 -7.56 -18.78
C GLY A 21 -14.49 -7.97 -18.13
N SER A 22 -14.31 -9.17 -17.57
CA SER A 22 -13.05 -9.46 -16.85
C SER A 22 -12.59 -10.90 -16.67
N ALA A 23 -13.28 -11.88 -17.23
CA ALA A 23 -12.73 -13.23 -17.29
C ALA A 23 -12.35 -13.54 -18.75
N CYS A 24 -11.07 -13.31 -19.10
CA CYS A 24 -10.50 -14.12 -20.18
C CYS A 24 -10.61 -15.57 -19.69
N PHE A 25 -11.52 -16.33 -20.31
CA PHE A 25 -11.73 -17.77 -20.07
C PHE A 25 -10.44 -18.58 -20.24
N CYS A 26 -9.45 -17.98 -20.90
CA CYS A 26 -8.09 -18.43 -21.14
C CYS A 26 -7.12 -18.24 -19.96
N CYS A 27 -7.44 -17.34 -19.01
CA CYS A 27 -6.60 -17.00 -17.85
C CYS A 27 -7.26 -17.38 -16.51
N THR A 28 -8.52 -17.81 -16.50
CA THR A 28 -9.09 -18.49 -15.33
C THR A 28 -8.26 -19.74 -15.07
N PRO A 29 -7.47 -19.80 -13.97
CA PRO A 29 -7.11 -21.10 -13.46
C PRO A 29 -8.44 -21.82 -13.22
N VAL A 30 -8.48 -23.10 -13.60
CA VAL A 30 -9.47 -24.10 -13.16
C VAL A 30 -10.10 -23.66 -11.83
N PRO A 31 -11.44 -23.70 -11.67
CA PRO A 31 -12.08 -23.22 -10.45
C PRO A 31 -11.26 -23.72 -9.27
N THR A 32 -10.69 -22.78 -8.53
CA THR A 32 -10.24 -22.98 -7.17
C THR A 32 -11.48 -23.33 -6.36
N SER A 33 -12.03 -24.52 -6.60
CA SER A 33 -12.34 -25.45 -5.54
C SER A 33 -11.06 -25.54 -4.70
N LEU A 34 -10.87 -24.52 -3.86
CA LEU A 34 -9.85 -24.46 -2.84
C LEU A 34 -10.20 -25.56 -1.86
N PHE A 35 -9.74 -26.76 -2.22
CA PHE A 35 -9.51 -27.98 -1.47
C PHE A 35 -9.82 -27.87 0.03
N SER A 36 -11.08 -28.09 0.40
CA SER A 36 -11.45 -28.85 1.60
C SER A 36 -12.89 -29.36 1.49
N PRO A 37 -13.20 -30.56 1.99
CA PRO A 37 -14.58 -31.04 2.14
C PRO A 37 -15.36 -30.28 3.24
N GLU A 38 -14.79 -29.20 3.77
CA GLU A 38 -15.43 -28.33 4.74
C GLU A 38 -16.52 -27.49 4.09
N LYS A 39 -17.54 -27.17 4.87
CA LYS A 39 -18.76 -26.52 4.42
C LYS A 39 -18.52 -25.10 3.87
N ASP A 40 -17.42 -24.45 4.27
CA ASP A 40 -17.08 -23.05 3.94
C ASP A 40 -15.55 -22.86 3.76
N PRO A 41 -14.99 -23.13 2.56
CA PRO A 41 -13.54 -23.14 2.32
C PRO A 41 -12.88 -21.76 2.49
N VAL A 42 -13.60 -20.68 2.15
CA VAL A 42 -13.09 -19.30 2.28
C VAL A 42 -13.03 -18.87 3.73
N GLU A 43 -14.02 -19.23 4.55
CA GLU A 43 -13.97 -18.96 5.99
C GLU A 43 -12.78 -19.67 6.64
N SER A 44 -12.55 -20.94 6.30
CA SER A 44 -11.40 -21.73 6.77
C SER A 44 -10.08 -21.08 6.35
N MET A 45 -10.01 -20.55 5.13
CA MET A 45 -8.86 -19.77 4.66
C MET A 45 -8.66 -18.48 5.48
N ILE A 46 -9.70 -17.67 5.70
CA ILE A 46 -9.61 -16.45 6.52
C ILE A 46 -9.13 -16.78 7.94
N ARG A 47 -9.67 -17.84 8.55
CA ARG A 47 -9.29 -18.30 9.90
C ARG A 47 -7.85 -18.82 9.97
N SER A 48 -7.35 -19.45 8.90
CA SER A 48 -5.98 -19.99 8.83
C SER A 48 -4.93 -18.94 8.46
N MET A 49 -5.34 -17.76 8.00
CA MET A 49 -4.46 -16.61 7.83
C MET A 49 -4.05 -16.03 9.20
N SER A 50 -3.01 -16.64 9.75
CA SER A 50 -2.39 -16.44 11.08
C SER A 50 -2.04 -15.01 11.53
N ASP A 51 -2.13 -13.99 10.67
CA ASP A 51 -1.87 -12.59 11.03
C ASP A 51 -3.10 -11.83 11.51
N LEU A 52 -4.31 -12.29 11.20
CA LEU A 52 -5.50 -11.63 11.66
C LEU A 52 -5.74 -11.92 13.15
N HIS A 53 -5.98 -10.89 13.94
CA HIS A 53 -6.48 -11.07 15.30
C HIS A 53 -7.85 -11.79 15.24
N PRO A 54 -8.25 -12.60 16.24
CA PRO A 54 -9.53 -13.30 16.22
C PRO A 54 -10.75 -12.41 15.88
N ASP A 55 -10.75 -11.16 16.34
CA ASP A 55 -11.81 -10.19 16.02
C ASP A 55 -11.79 -9.72 14.56
N GLU A 56 -10.61 -9.65 13.93
CA GLU A 56 -10.44 -9.26 12.53
C GLU A 56 -10.91 -10.36 11.59
N VAL A 57 -10.59 -11.61 11.92
CA VAL A 57 -11.13 -12.80 11.26
C VAL A 57 -12.67 -12.73 11.26
N GLU A 58 -13.27 -12.43 12.41
CA GLU A 58 -14.73 -12.33 12.53
C GLU A 58 -15.33 -11.12 11.79
N CYS A 59 -14.57 -10.03 11.65
CA CYS A 59 -14.99 -8.90 10.81
C CYS A 59 -14.94 -9.25 9.33
N GLU A 60 -13.90 -9.95 8.87
CA GLU A 60 -13.79 -10.40 7.48
C GLU A 60 -14.85 -11.45 7.14
N ILE A 61 -15.17 -12.37 8.06
CA ILE A 61 -16.26 -13.34 7.91
C ILE A 61 -17.62 -12.64 7.84
N ARG A 62 -17.88 -11.65 8.70
CA ARG A 62 -19.12 -10.85 8.61
C ARG A 62 -19.19 -10.03 7.33
N ALA A 63 -18.07 -9.50 6.86
CA ALA A 63 -17.99 -8.78 5.59
C ALA A 63 -18.25 -9.71 4.40
N LEU A 64 -17.74 -10.94 4.44
CA LEU A 64 -18.02 -11.99 3.46
C LEU A 64 -19.52 -12.33 3.45
N ALA A 65 -20.11 -12.58 4.62
CA ALA A 65 -21.52 -12.95 4.77
C ALA A 65 -22.49 -11.84 4.32
N THR A 66 -22.08 -10.59 4.45
CA THR A 66 -22.89 -9.43 4.04
C THR A 66 -22.64 -9.01 2.60
N SER A 67 -21.59 -9.52 1.95
CA SER A 67 -21.17 -9.10 0.61
C SER A 67 -22.31 -9.19 -0.43
N PRO A 68 -22.43 -8.19 -1.32
CA PRO A 68 -23.53 -8.10 -2.29
C PRO A 68 -23.25 -8.92 -3.56
N TRP A 69 -22.06 -9.50 -3.68
CA TRP A 69 -21.64 -10.30 -4.83
C TRP A 69 -22.24 -11.72 -4.76
N ASP A 70 -22.32 -12.41 -5.90
CA ASP A 70 -22.62 -13.84 -5.90
C ASP A 70 -21.50 -14.67 -5.26
N GLU A 71 -21.80 -15.93 -4.94
CA GLU A 71 -20.87 -16.83 -4.23
C GLU A 71 -19.56 -17.07 -5.00
N GLU A 72 -19.62 -17.18 -6.34
CA GLU A 72 -18.41 -17.42 -7.14
C GLU A 72 -17.47 -16.20 -7.07
N MET A 73 -18.02 -15.00 -7.26
CA MET A 73 -17.25 -13.77 -7.20
C MET A 73 -16.74 -13.50 -5.79
N LYS A 74 -17.55 -13.75 -4.75
CA LYS A 74 -17.12 -13.68 -3.34
C LYS A 74 -15.90 -14.57 -3.11
N ASP A 75 -15.99 -15.84 -3.48
CA ASP A 75 -14.93 -16.80 -3.20
C ASP A 75 -13.62 -16.43 -3.89
N GLN A 76 -13.69 -16.02 -5.16
CA GLN A 76 -12.51 -15.58 -5.91
C GLN A 76 -11.91 -14.30 -5.33
N VAL A 77 -12.73 -13.30 -5.01
CA VAL A 77 -12.22 -12.02 -4.48
C VAL A 77 -11.57 -12.20 -3.12
N TRP A 78 -12.23 -12.91 -2.19
CA TRP A 78 -11.64 -13.14 -0.86
C TRP A 78 -10.43 -14.07 -0.93
N GLY A 79 -10.48 -15.11 -1.77
CA GLY A 79 -9.35 -15.99 -2.08
C GLY A 79 -8.10 -15.21 -2.49
N ASP A 80 -8.26 -14.32 -3.47
CA ASP A 80 -7.16 -13.51 -4.00
C ASP A 80 -6.70 -12.42 -3.04
N ARG A 81 -7.59 -11.79 -2.27
CA ARG A 81 -7.21 -10.87 -1.18
C ARG A 81 -6.32 -11.58 -0.15
N GLY A 82 -6.73 -12.78 0.27
CA GLY A 82 -5.98 -13.58 1.21
C GLY A 82 -4.60 -13.97 0.67
N MET A 83 -4.57 -14.48 -0.56
CA MET A 83 -3.35 -14.83 -1.28
C MET A 83 -2.39 -13.64 -1.44
N LEU A 84 -2.92 -12.47 -1.79
CA LEU A 84 -2.13 -11.25 -1.96
C LEU A 84 -1.47 -10.85 -0.64
N ARG A 85 -2.22 -10.80 0.47
CA ARG A 85 -1.68 -10.50 1.80
C ARG A 85 -0.62 -11.51 2.22
N PHE A 86 -0.89 -12.81 2.03
CA PHE A 86 0.07 -13.87 2.32
C PHE A 86 1.40 -13.66 1.57
N ARG A 87 1.35 -13.36 0.27
CA ARG A 87 2.54 -13.12 -0.55
C ARG A 87 3.28 -11.87 -0.10
N MET A 88 2.56 -10.78 0.13
CA MET A 88 3.15 -9.54 0.64
C MET A 88 3.85 -9.75 1.99
N LYS A 89 3.27 -10.55 2.90
CA LYS A 89 3.87 -10.86 4.20
C LYS A 89 5.22 -11.57 4.08
N ARG A 90 5.38 -12.48 3.11
CA ARG A 90 6.66 -13.20 2.88
C ARG A 90 7.82 -12.27 2.52
N GLU A 91 7.53 -11.12 1.92
CA GLU A 91 8.52 -10.14 1.50
C GLU A 91 8.99 -9.23 2.66
N MET A 92 8.23 -9.14 3.75
CA MET A 92 8.53 -8.27 4.90
C MET A 92 9.92 -8.54 5.50
N GLY A 93 10.33 -9.81 5.53
CA GLY A 93 11.67 -10.20 6.00
C GLY A 93 12.81 -9.67 5.11
N GLY A 94 12.55 -9.42 3.83
CA GLY A 94 13.51 -8.79 2.92
C GLY A 94 13.78 -7.33 3.30
N TYR A 95 12.70 -6.55 3.47
CA TYR A 95 12.80 -5.15 3.92
C TYR A 95 13.49 -5.04 5.28
N ARG A 96 13.16 -5.93 6.22
CA ARG A 96 13.82 -5.98 7.54
C ARG A 96 15.33 -6.17 7.43
N ARG A 97 15.77 -7.20 6.70
CA ARG A 97 17.21 -7.49 6.54
C ARG A 97 17.94 -6.33 5.86
N PHE A 98 17.33 -5.70 4.87
CA PHE A 98 17.89 -4.51 4.22
C PHE A 98 18.11 -3.38 5.23
N LEU A 99 17.06 -3.00 5.97
CA LEU A 99 17.12 -1.90 6.94
C LEU A 99 18.09 -2.18 8.09
N GLU A 100 18.14 -3.43 8.58
CA GLU A 100 19.14 -3.87 9.56
C GLU A 100 20.57 -3.70 9.00
N GLY A 101 20.80 -4.08 7.75
CA GLY A 101 22.08 -3.87 7.07
C GLY A 101 22.47 -2.40 6.99
N VAL A 102 21.56 -1.53 6.57
CA VAL A 102 21.76 -0.08 6.50
C VAL A 102 22.04 0.51 7.89
N ALA A 103 21.33 0.05 8.93
CA ALA A 103 21.51 0.56 10.30
C ALA A 103 22.87 0.17 10.90
N VAL A 104 23.39 -1.03 10.62
CA VAL A 104 24.68 -1.49 11.14
C VAL A 104 25.83 -0.62 10.66
N GLU A 105 25.77 -0.09 9.43
CA GLU A 105 26.81 0.79 8.89
C GLU A 105 26.97 2.12 9.65
N SER A 106 25.96 2.53 10.41
CA SER A 106 26.03 3.75 11.23
C SER A 106 26.69 3.54 12.61
N ARG A 107 26.96 2.28 13.00
CA ARG A 107 27.43 1.90 14.35
C ARG A 107 28.96 1.83 14.44
N GLU A 108 29.67 2.93 14.19
CA GLU A 108 31.12 2.93 14.40
C GLU A 108 31.57 3.19 15.85
N GLU A 109 30.76 3.72 16.80
CA GLU A 109 31.33 4.09 18.11
C GLU A 109 30.56 3.76 19.40
N ASP A 110 29.24 3.57 19.43
CA ASP A 110 28.52 3.43 20.72
C ASP A 110 27.72 2.12 20.86
N GLY A 111 28.15 1.28 21.80
CA GLY A 111 27.67 -0.08 22.05
C GLY A 111 26.27 -0.22 22.67
N GLU A 112 25.31 0.65 22.35
CA GLU A 112 23.94 0.54 22.83
C GLU A 112 22.95 -0.08 21.81
N THR A 113 22.03 -0.88 22.35
CA THR A 113 21.03 -1.62 21.58
C THR A 113 19.87 -0.69 21.21
N MET A 114 20.07 0.13 20.17
CA MET A 114 19.10 1.13 19.73
C MET A 114 17.97 0.55 18.85
N HIS A 115 16.81 1.22 18.87
CA HIS A 115 15.68 0.97 17.97
C HIS A 115 16.08 1.15 16.49
N LEU A 116 15.76 0.16 15.64
CA LEU A 116 16.10 0.11 14.20
C LEU A 116 15.66 1.35 13.38
N GLU A 117 14.65 2.08 13.86
CA GLU A 117 13.98 3.14 13.11
C GLU A 117 14.87 4.38 12.88
N VAL A 118 15.58 4.85 13.90
CA VAL A 118 16.32 6.12 13.83
C VAL A 118 17.56 6.02 12.92
N PRO A 119 18.40 4.97 13.02
CA PRO A 119 19.63 4.91 12.23
C PRO A 119 19.38 4.71 10.74
N ALA A 120 18.48 3.79 10.37
CA ALA A 120 18.22 3.49 8.96
C ALA A 120 17.58 4.69 8.21
N VAL A 121 16.65 5.40 8.85
CA VAL A 121 16.01 6.58 8.24
C VAL A 121 17.03 7.68 7.99
N SER A 122 17.96 7.93 8.93
CA SER A 122 19.01 8.94 8.74
C SER A 122 19.91 8.61 7.57
N VAL A 123 20.45 7.38 7.52
CA VAL A 123 21.36 6.95 6.45
C VAL A 123 20.69 7.03 5.08
N LEU A 124 19.44 6.56 4.96
CA LEU A 124 18.71 6.65 3.70
C LEU A 124 18.34 8.09 3.33
N SER A 125 18.05 8.94 4.30
CA SER A 125 17.78 10.36 4.05
C SER A 125 19.02 11.06 3.50
N ASP A 126 20.18 10.84 4.12
CA ASP A 126 21.46 11.38 3.67
C ASP A 126 21.83 10.85 2.29
N PHE A 127 21.58 9.57 2.02
CA PHE A 127 21.75 8.99 0.69
C PHE A 127 20.89 9.68 -0.36
N CYS A 128 19.59 9.82 -0.12
CA CYS A 128 18.67 10.48 -1.05
C CYS A 128 19.07 11.93 -1.32
N LYS A 129 19.59 12.66 -0.32
CA LYS A 129 19.97 14.08 -0.46
C LYS A 129 21.29 14.30 -1.18
N ASN A 130 22.26 13.42 -0.93
CA ASN A 130 23.64 13.64 -1.38
C ASN A 130 24.01 12.81 -2.63
N HIS A 131 23.28 11.73 -2.91
CA HIS A 131 23.67 10.76 -3.94
C HIS A 131 22.61 10.48 -5.00
N ILE A 132 21.39 11.03 -4.87
CA ILE A 132 20.35 10.96 -5.90
C ILE A 132 20.06 12.38 -6.37
N SER A 133 20.05 12.60 -7.70
CA SER A 133 19.67 13.92 -8.21
C SER A 133 18.17 14.19 -7.94
N PRO A 134 17.74 15.46 -7.77
CA PRO A 134 16.33 15.76 -7.54
C PRO A 134 15.40 15.22 -8.64
N SER A 135 15.83 15.22 -9.90
CA SER A 135 15.03 14.65 -11.01
C SER A 135 14.85 13.15 -10.86
N GLU A 136 15.93 12.41 -10.58
CA GLU A 136 15.86 10.96 -10.38
C GLU A 136 15.03 10.61 -9.14
N LEU A 137 15.16 11.39 -8.05
CA LEU A 137 14.37 11.19 -6.84
C LEU A 137 12.88 11.41 -7.12
N TYR A 138 12.55 12.41 -7.93
CA TYR A 138 11.18 12.67 -8.36
C TYR A 138 10.60 11.53 -9.20
N GLU A 139 11.39 10.95 -10.11
CA GLU A 139 10.98 9.80 -10.94
C GLU A 139 10.82 8.51 -10.11
N LEU A 140 11.65 8.31 -9.10
CA LEU A 140 11.60 7.14 -8.22
C LEU A 140 10.22 7.00 -7.55
N PHE A 141 9.64 8.13 -7.14
CA PHE A 141 8.37 8.23 -6.41
C PHE A 141 7.16 8.47 -7.32
N GLN A 142 7.15 7.91 -8.53
CA GLN A 142 5.99 7.91 -9.43
C GLN A 142 5.59 6.50 -9.81
N VAL A 143 4.29 6.18 -9.83
CA VAL A 143 3.80 4.88 -10.29
C VAL A 143 2.48 5.03 -11.03
N SER A 144 2.41 4.53 -12.25
CA SER A 144 1.17 4.56 -13.03
C SER A 144 0.16 3.55 -12.45
N ARG A 145 -1.13 3.73 -12.76
CA ARG A 145 -2.14 2.72 -12.39
C ARG A 145 -1.86 1.40 -13.10
N GLU A 146 -1.40 1.47 -14.34
CA GLU A 146 -1.07 0.32 -15.17
C GLU A 146 0.03 -0.52 -14.51
N ASP A 147 1.07 0.13 -13.95
CA ASP A 147 2.12 -0.56 -13.19
C ASP A 147 1.55 -1.31 -11.97
N LEU A 148 0.57 -0.73 -11.26
CA LEU A 148 -0.06 -1.39 -10.11
C LEU A 148 -0.78 -2.67 -10.54
N VAL A 149 -1.48 -2.63 -11.66
CA VAL A 149 -2.18 -3.79 -12.22
C VAL A 149 -1.17 -4.84 -12.72
N ASP A 150 -0.09 -4.41 -13.34
CA ASP A 150 0.97 -5.30 -13.81
C ASP A 150 1.68 -5.98 -12.65
N VAL A 151 1.97 -5.27 -11.56
CA VAL A 151 2.55 -5.85 -10.35
C VAL A 151 1.59 -6.86 -9.72
N LEU A 152 0.30 -6.54 -9.67
CA LEU A 152 -0.74 -7.44 -9.17
C LEU A 152 -0.76 -8.76 -9.96
N LYS A 153 -0.71 -8.68 -11.29
CA LYS A 153 -0.74 -9.84 -12.20
C LYS A 153 0.57 -10.61 -12.28
N THR A 154 1.71 -9.92 -12.30
CA THR A 154 3.02 -10.55 -12.55
C THR A 154 3.70 -10.99 -11.26
N LYS A 155 3.90 -10.07 -10.31
CA LYS A 155 4.55 -10.34 -9.02
C LYS A 155 3.65 -11.17 -8.12
N TYR A 156 2.38 -10.76 -7.98
CA TYR A 156 1.45 -11.42 -7.07
C TYR A 156 0.54 -12.45 -7.74
N LYS A 157 0.64 -12.67 -9.06
CA LYS A 157 -0.16 -13.66 -9.81
C LYS A 157 -1.65 -13.66 -9.46
N ILE A 158 -2.21 -12.46 -9.30
CA ILE A 158 -3.62 -12.22 -9.05
C ILE A 158 -4.23 -11.79 -10.38
N CYS A 159 -5.09 -12.62 -10.95
CA CYS A 159 -5.68 -12.41 -12.28
C CYS A 159 -7.20 -12.68 -12.32
N SER A 160 -7.88 -12.74 -11.15
CA SER A 160 -9.32 -13.03 -11.05
C SER A 160 -10.19 -11.76 -11.08
N PHE A 161 -11.47 -11.90 -10.71
CA PHE A 161 -12.37 -10.79 -10.38
C PHE A 161 -11.79 -9.79 -9.39
N TYR A 162 -10.86 -10.20 -8.52
CA TYR A 162 -10.21 -9.24 -7.62
C TYR A 162 -9.42 -8.16 -8.38
N THR A 163 -8.89 -8.45 -9.57
CA THR A 163 -8.27 -7.41 -10.41
C THR A 163 -9.25 -6.30 -10.76
N VAL A 164 -10.55 -6.60 -10.99
CA VAL A 164 -11.58 -5.59 -11.25
C VAL A 164 -11.84 -4.73 -10.03
N VAL A 165 -11.97 -5.38 -8.86
CA VAL A 165 -12.13 -4.69 -7.57
C VAL A 165 -10.94 -3.76 -7.36
N PHE A 166 -9.73 -4.27 -7.53
CA PHE A 166 -8.48 -3.52 -7.39
C PHE A 166 -8.42 -2.31 -8.33
N CYS A 167 -8.69 -2.49 -9.63
CA CYS A 167 -8.69 -1.40 -10.60
C CYS A 167 -9.72 -0.32 -10.26
N THR A 168 -10.92 -0.74 -9.84
CA THR A 168 -12.01 0.19 -9.52
C THR A 168 -11.71 0.99 -8.24
N VAL A 169 -11.11 0.34 -7.24
CA VAL A 169 -10.67 1.01 -6.01
C VAL A 169 -9.43 1.89 -6.27
N ALA A 170 -8.54 1.50 -7.18
CA ALA A 170 -7.44 2.35 -7.61
C ALA A 170 -7.98 3.63 -8.26
N GLU A 171 -8.97 3.53 -9.15
CA GLU A 171 -9.65 4.69 -9.74
C GLU A 171 -10.35 5.56 -8.69
N GLN A 172 -10.94 4.95 -7.66
CA GLN A 172 -11.45 5.71 -6.50
C GLN A 172 -10.31 6.50 -5.82
N LEU A 173 -9.15 5.89 -5.63
CA LEU A 173 -7.98 6.54 -5.04
C LEU A 173 -7.36 7.62 -5.91
N GLU A 174 -7.54 7.60 -7.23
CA GLU A 174 -7.10 8.68 -8.13
C GLU A 174 -7.86 9.99 -7.87
N ASN A 175 -9.07 9.89 -7.32
CA ASN A 175 -10.01 10.98 -7.10
C ASN A 175 -10.20 11.26 -5.58
N PHE A 176 -9.12 11.14 -4.81
CA PHE A 176 -9.10 11.35 -3.35
C PHE A 176 -9.51 12.77 -2.94
N ASP A 177 -9.22 13.76 -3.78
CA ASP A 177 -9.64 15.16 -3.64
C ASP A 177 -11.16 15.34 -3.70
N VAL A 178 -11.84 14.52 -4.50
CA VAL A 178 -13.30 14.53 -4.64
C VAL A 178 -13.99 13.72 -3.54
N THR A 179 -13.36 12.63 -3.10
CA THR A 179 -13.99 11.66 -2.19
C THR A 179 -13.80 11.98 -0.71
N GLY A 180 -12.79 12.76 -0.35
CA GLY A 180 -12.38 12.91 1.05
C GLY A 180 -11.82 11.61 1.64
N CYS A 181 -11.60 10.56 0.82
CA CYS A 181 -10.96 9.30 1.22
C CYS A 181 -9.45 9.45 1.53
N GLY A 182 -8.95 10.69 1.68
CA GLY A 182 -7.61 10.97 2.19
C GLY A 182 -7.47 10.72 3.70
N ASP A 183 -8.60 10.63 4.41
CA ASP A 183 -8.65 10.17 5.79
C ASP A 183 -9.63 9.00 5.85
N ASP A 184 -9.18 7.77 5.61
CA ASP A 184 -9.96 6.55 5.91
C ASP A 184 -10.35 6.42 7.41
N ALA A 185 -10.04 7.43 8.24
CA ALA A 185 -10.47 7.53 9.62
C ALA A 185 -11.99 7.67 9.70
N PRO A 186 -12.67 6.97 10.63
CA PRO A 186 -14.08 7.22 10.88
C PRO A 186 -14.22 8.69 11.31
N SER A 187 -14.98 9.50 10.58
CA SER A 187 -15.51 10.75 11.12
C SER A 187 -16.62 10.40 12.11
N CYS A 188 -16.24 9.88 13.27
CA CYS A 188 -17.16 9.49 14.34
C CYS A 188 -16.96 10.39 15.56
N SER A 189 -17.36 11.66 15.47
CA SER A 189 -17.96 12.35 16.62
C SER A 189 -18.52 13.72 16.26
N ASP A 190 -19.85 13.82 16.33
CA ASP A 190 -20.60 15.06 16.60
C ASP A 190 -20.64 15.36 18.12
N ASP A 191 -20.00 14.51 18.94
CA ASP A 191 -19.85 14.71 20.38
C ASP A 191 -18.47 15.31 20.65
N GLY A 192 -18.43 16.57 21.09
CA GLY A 192 -17.24 17.41 21.30
C GLY A 192 -16.21 16.94 22.34
N ASN A 193 -16.03 15.64 22.56
CA ASN A 193 -14.91 15.04 23.30
C ASN A 193 -14.00 14.31 22.31
N ASN A 194 -13.25 15.12 21.58
CA ASN A 194 -12.43 14.71 20.45
C ASN A 194 -11.09 14.11 20.95
N HIS A 195 -11.06 12.80 21.15
CA HIS A 195 -9.83 12.02 21.21
C HIS A 195 -10.03 10.69 20.49
N ASP A 196 -10.53 10.76 19.24
CA ASP A 196 -10.63 9.58 18.38
C ASP A 196 -9.20 9.22 17.92
N THR A 197 -8.55 8.33 18.66
CA THR A 197 -7.20 7.87 18.33
C THR A 197 -7.33 6.87 17.20
N ASP A 198 -7.11 7.32 15.96
CA ASP A 198 -6.81 6.40 14.87
C ASP A 198 -5.50 5.70 15.22
N ASN A 199 -5.58 4.49 15.81
CA ASN A 199 -4.40 3.73 16.24
C ASN A 199 -3.54 3.21 15.07
N ARG A 200 -3.80 3.66 13.85
CA ARG A 200 -2.93 3.39 12.70
C ARG A 200 -1.53 3.94 12.99
N ASP A 201 -0.56 3.26 12.40
CA ASP A 201 0.82 3.76 12.44
C ASP A 201 0.85 5.18 11.87
N ASN A 202 1.44 6.11 12.61
CA ASN A 202 1.61 7.50 12.21
C ASN A 202 2.31 7.61 10.84
N SER A 203 3.18 6.64 10.52
CA SER A 203 3.85 6.58 9.22
C SER A 203 2.87 6.29 8.06
N GLU A 204 1.85 5.45 8.28
CA GLU A 204 0.82 5.14 7.29
C GLU A 204 -0.07 6.36 7.04
N LEU A 205 -0.49 7.03 8.13
CA LEU A 205 -1.28 8.26 8.06
C LEU A 205 -0.53 9.39 7.38
N GLY A 206 0.74 9.56 7.71
CA GLY A 206 1.61 10.55 7.08
C GLY A 206 1.75 10.31 5.58
N PHE A 207 1.98 9.05 5.19
CA PHE A 207 2.07 8.64 3.79
C PHE A 207 0.76 8.88 3.02
N GLU A 208 -0.38 8.52 3.61
CA GLU A 208 -1.70 8.73 2.98
C GLU A 208 -1.97 10.20 2.68
N LYS A 209 -1.58 11.11 3.58
CA LYS A 209 -1.74 12.56 3.41
C LYS A 209 -0.85 13.15 2.34
N ASP A 210 0.32 12.58 2.12
CA ASP A 210 1.28 13.06 1.13
C ASP A 210 1.03 12.47 -0.26
N LEU A 211 0.37 11.31 -0.34
CA LEU A 211 0.07 10.62 -1.58
C LEU A 211 -0.89 11.45 -2.45
N LYS A 212 -0.53 11.62 -3.71
CA LYS A 212 -1.31 12.33 -4.72
C LYS A 212 -1.45 11.49 -5.99
N PHE A 213 -2.37 11.90 -6.85
CA PHE A 213 -2.51 11.37 -8.19
C PHE A 213 -2.44 12.50 -9.19
N ASP A 214 -1.69 12.28 -10.27
CA ASP A 214 -1.50 13.23 -11.33
C ASP A 214 -1.91 12.68 -12.69
N ASN A 215 -2.96 13.30 -13.22
CA ASN A 215 -3.58 12.99 -14.50
C ASN A 215 -2.70 13.31 -15.73
N THR A 216 -1.58 14.02 -15.56
CA THR A 216 -0.66 14.37 -16.67
C THR A 216 0.23 13.20 -17.12
N GLY A 217 -0.01 11.99 -16.61
CA GLY A 217 0.70 10.76 -16.98
C GLY A 217 1.72 10.29 -15.95
N ARG A 218 1.85 10.99 -14.81
CA ARG A 218 2.77 10.64 -13.72
C ARG A 218 2.19 9.59 -12.75
N GLY A 219 0.86 9.45 -12.74
CA GLY A 219 0.17 8.48 -11.89
C GLY A 219 0.19 8.89 -10.41
N PHE A 220 0.31 7.91 -9.52
CA PHE A 220 0.46 8.14 -8.09
C PHE A 220 1.85 8.68 -7.78
N CYS A 221 1.94 9.71 -6.93
CA CYS A 221 3.20 10.36 -6.57
C CYS A 221 3.19 11.00 -5.17
N ILE A 222 4.36 11.40 -4.70
CA ILE A 222 4.56 12.26 -3.52
C ILE A 222 5.48 13.44 -3.87
N ASP A 223 5.21 14.61 -3.30
CA ASP A 223 5.97 15.85 -3.59
C ASP A 223 7.29 15.91 -2.80
N VAL A 224 8.19 14.98 -3.08
CA VAL A 224 9.54 14.91 -2.46
C VAL A 224 10.46 16.02 -2.97
N VAL A 225 10.11 16.68 -4.07
CA VAL A 225 10.96 17.67 -4.72
C VAL A 225 10.16 18.93 -5.01
N ASN A 226 10.61 20.06 -4.46
CA ASN A 226 9.98 21.37 -4.64
C ASN A 226 10.52 22.08 -5.89
N ASN A 227 9.63 22.82 -6.56
CA ASN A 227 9.93 23.70 -7.71
C ASN A 227 10.45 23.01 -8.98
N LEU A 228 10.21 21.70 -9.16
CA LEU A 228 10.67 20.98 -10.35
C LEU A 228 10.20 21.61 -11.68
N ALA A 229 8.94 22.06 -11.74
CA ALA A 229 8.37 22.68 -12.94
C ALA A 229 9.02 24.02 -13.36
N LYS A 230 9.79 24.66 -12.47
CA LYS A 230 10.46 25.94 -12.75
C LYS A 230 11.88 25.79 -13.30
N SER A 231 12.43 24.56 -13.32
CA SER A 231 13.80 24.30 -13.82
C SER A 231 13.90 24.30 -15.35
N VAL A 232 12.76 24.24 -16.07
CA VAL A 232 12.71 24.23 -17.55
C VAL A 232 13.37 25.47 -18.18
N ASP A 233 13.48 26.58 -17.46
CA ASP A 233 14.14 27.81 -17.91
C ASP A 233 15.69 27.81 -17.73
N GLY A 234 16.29 26.64 -17.46
CA GLY A 234 17.75 26.46 -17.49
C GLY A 234 18.50 27.02 -16.28
N ASN A 235 17.79 27.38 -15.20
CA ASN A 235 18.38 27.80 -13.93
C ASN A 235 18.13 26.72 -12.88
N ASP A 236 18.89 25.62 -12.99
CA ASP A 236 18.78 24.41 -12.14
C ASP A 236 19.05 24.63 -10.64
N ASN A 237 19.43 25.85 -10.25
CA ASN A 237 19.94 26.16 -8.92
C ASN A 237 18.86 26.29 -7.81
N GLN A 238 17.62 25.83 -8.02
CA GLN A 238 16.58 25.96 -6.98
C GLN A 238 15.65 24.76 -6.82
N CYS A 239 16.06 23.59 -7.29
CA CYS A 239 15.38 22.35 -6.93
C CYS A 239 15.78 21.97 -5.49
N THR A 240 14.81 21.86 -4.58
CA THR A 240 15.08 21.54 -3.17
C THR A 240 14.27 20.32 -2.75
N ILE A 241 14.89 19.44 -1.98
CA ILE A 241 14.22 18.24 -1.46
C ILE A 241 13.29 18.65 -0.32
N ASN A 242 12.08 18.12 -0.34
CA ASN A 242 11.07 18.27 0.69
C ASN A 242 11.31 17.25 1.81
N ASP A 243 12.21 17.61 2.71
CA ASP A 243 12.64 16.76 3.83
C ASP A 243 11.48 16.14 4.63
N PRO A 244 10.43 16.89 5.03
CA PRO A 244 9.29 16.31 5.73
C PRO A 244 8.55 15.18 4.98
N VAL A 245 8.40 15.29 3.66
CA VAL A 245 7.74 14.25 2.84
C VAL A 245 8.65 13.05 2.68
N LEU A 246 9.95 13.28 2.40
CA LEU A 246 10.94 12.21 2.31
C LEU A 246 11.02 11.40 3.62
N LEU A 247 11.12 12.08 4.76
CA LEU A 247 11.21 11.42 6.06
C LEU A 247 9.96 10.60 6.39
N ARG A 248 8.76 11.11 6.07
CA ARG A 248 7.50 10.35 6.25
C ARG A 248 7.47 9.10 5.38
N PHE A 249 7.94 9.19 4.14
CA PHE A 249 8.08 8.00 3.30
C PHE A 249 9.11 7.01 3.86
N LEU A 250 10.28 7.47 4.32
CA LEU A 250 11.31 6.58 4.90
C LEU A 250 10.82 5.91 6.18
N GLN A 251 10.07 6.62 7.02
CA GLN A 251 9.38 6.03 8.17
C GLN A 251 8.36 4.98 7.72
N ARG A 252 7.59 5.28 6.66
CA ARG A 252 6.66 4.31 6.06
C ARG A 252 7.40 3.08 5.56
N MET A 253 8.55 3.24 4.93
CA MET A 253 9.41 2.15 4.48
C MET A 253 9.86 1.27 5.65
N VAL A 254 10.23 1.86 6.79
CA VAL A 254 10.54 1.08 8.00
C VAL A 254 9.34 0.27 8.47
N SER A 255 8.13 0.85 8.46
CA SER A 255 6.91 0.12 8.83
C SER A 255 6.62 -1.11 7.95
N LEU A 256 7.10 -1.13 6.69
CA LEU A 256 6.97 -2.30 5.80
C LEU A 256 7.72 -3.54 6.34
N SER A 257 8.71 -3.32 7.20
CA SER A 257 9.48 -4.38 7.87
C SER A 257 8.88 -4.81 9.23
N GLY A 258 7.79 -4.16 9.64
CA GLY A 258 7.12 -4.36 10.93
C GLY A 258 6.55 -5.77 11.12
N PRO A 259 5.96 -6.06 12.30
CA PRO A 259 5.36 -7.37 12.56
C PRO A 259 4.02 -7.59 11.82
N THR A 260 3.36 -6.50 11.42
CA THR A 260 2.01 -6.50 10.84
C THR A 260 2.00 -5.82 9.48
N LEU A 261 1.29 -6.41 8.51
CA LEU A 261 1.19 -5.89 7.15
C LEU A 261 0.38 -4.59 7.07
N LEU A 262 -0.71 -4.52 7.84
CA LEU A 262 -1.63 -3.39 7.95
C LEU A 262 -1.96 -3.20 9.43
N ALA A 263 -1.31 -2.25 10.11
CA ALA A 263 -1.57 -1.96 11.52
C ALA A 263 -3.04 -1.52 11.74
N ARG A 264 -3.60 -1.80 12.92
CA ARG A 264 -5.03 -1.54 13.22
C ARG A 264 -5.37 -0.05 13.18
N ALA A 265 -6.62 0.27 12.82
CA ALA A 265 -7.35 1.36 13.46
C ALA A 265 -8.09 0.76 14.68
N SER A 266 -8.14 1.46 15.80
CA SER A 266 -8.85 1.03 17.01
C SER A 266 -10.30 0.71 16.68
N SER A 267 -10.77 -0.48 17.03
CA SER A 267 -12.17 -0.88 16.92
C SER A 267 -13.03 -0.27 18.03
N ALA A 268 -12.78 0.98 18.43
CA ALA A 268 -13.53 1.65 19.49
C ALA A 268 -14.98 1.95 19.06
N GLY A 269 -15.23 2.04 17.75
CA GLY A 269 -16.57 1.94 17.17
C GLY A 269 -16.78 0.55 16.58
N GLY A 270 -17.64 -0.27 17.19
CA GLY A 270 -18.04 -1.55 16.60
C GLY A 270 -18.54 -1.38 15.16
N CYS A 271 -18.55 -2.47 14.38
CA CYS A 271 -19.07 -2.56 13.01
C CYS A 271 -20.58 -2.19 12.91
N ARG A 272 -20.94 -0.97 13.26
CA ARG A 272 -22.29 -0.41 13.23
C ARG A 272 -22.38 0.46 11.98
N GLY A 273 -22.53 -0.20 10.85
CA GLY A 273 -22.73 0.45 9.56
C GLY A 273 -22.76 -0.61 8.47
N SER A 274 -23.95 -0.90 7.95
CA SER A 274 -24.24 -1.89 6.92
C SER A 274 -23.83 -1.43 5.50
N SER A 275 -22.87 -0.52 5.38
CA SER A 275 -22.37 -0.06 4.09
C SER A 275 -21.10 -0.82 3.75
N HIS A 276 -21.10 -1.53 2.62
CA HIS A 276 -19.89 -2.06 2.02
C HIS A 276 -18.82 -0.97 1.97
N ASN A 277 -17.64 -1.24 2.52
CA ASN A 277 -16.52 -0.32 2.45
C ASN A 277 -15.32 -0.99 1.79
N PHE A 278 -14.59 -0.20 1.01
CA PHE A 278 -13.38 -0.65 0.31
C PHE A 278 -12.11 -0.15 1.02
N ARG A 279 -12.21 0.19 2.31
CA ARG A 279 -11.10 0.73 3.11
C ARG A 279 -9.90 -0.22 3.11
N SER A 280 -10.14 -1.52 3.28
CA SER A 280 -9.04 -2.50 3.23
C SER A 280 -8.35 -2.52 1.87
N ASP A 281 -9.10 -2.45 0.77
CA ASP A 281 -8.53 -2.50 -0.58
C ASP A 281 -7.74 -1.22 -0.89
N ARG A 282 -8.25 -0.06 -0.47
CA ARG A 282 -7.52 1.22 -0.56
C ARG A 282 -6.17 1.14 0.14
N ARG A 283 -6.15 0.63 1.38
CA ARG A 283 -4.92 0.43 2.15
C ARG A 283 -3.96 -0.55 1.47
N VAL A 284 -4.47 -1.63 0.89
CA VAL A 284 -3.67 -2.59 0.12
C VAL A 284 -3.03 -1.94 -1.09
N ILE A 285 -3.76 -1.13 -1.85
CA ILE A 285 -3.22 -0.40 -3.01
C ILE A 285 -2.10 0.55 -2.57
N ARG A 286 -2.33 1.36 -1.52
CA ARG A 286 -1.31 2.26 -0.96
C ARG A 286 -0.07 1.50 -0.47
N LEU A 287 -0.26 0.31 0.11
CA LEU A 287 0.83 -0.57 0.52
C LEU A 287 1.65 -1.06 -0.68
N ILE A 288 1.00 -1.44 -1.80
CA ILE A 288 1.71 -1.82 -3.03
C ILE A 288 2.50 -0.63 -3.59
N ILE A 289 1.92 0.57 -3.62
CA ILE A 289 2.62 1.80 -4.02
C ILE A 289 3.88 2.01 -3.17
N ALA A 290 3.73 2.00 -1.84
CA ALA A 290 4.86 2.19 -0.92
C ALA A 290 5.97 1.15 -1.12
N ARG A 291 5.60 -0.11 -1.37
CA ARG A 291 6.55 -1.20 -1.64
C ARG A 291 7.29 -1.02 -2.96
N LEU A 292 6.62 -0.59 -4.02
CA LEU A 292 7.27 -0.35 -5.31
C LEU A 292 8.31 0.77 -5.20
N TRP A 293 7.99 1.84 -4.48
CA TRP A 293 8.94 2.91 -4.22
C TRP A 293 10.10 2.45 -3.32
N ALA A 294 9.81 1.64 -2.29
CA ALA A 294 10.84 1.06 -1.43
C ALA A 294 11.78 0.14 -2.20
N ASP A 295 11.25 -0.75 -3.05
CA ASP A 295 12.04 -1.66 -3.90
C ASP A 295 13.00 -0.86 -4.79
N ARG A 296 12.51 0.19 -5.47
CA ARG A 296 13.34 1.06 -6.32
C ARG A 296 14.42 1.79 -5.54
N LEU A 297 14.11 2.27 -4.34
CA LEU A 297 15.10 2.94 -3.47
C LEU A 297 16.18 1.96 -2.98
N ILE A 298 15.79 0.74 -2.62
CA ILE A 298 16.71 -0.34 -2.24
C ILE A 298 17.67 -0.65 -3.40
N ASP A 299 17.14 -0.78 -4.62
CA ASP A 299 17.96 -1.07 -5.80
C ASP A 299 18.99 0.04 -6.05
N LYS A 300 18.56 1.31 -5.97
CA LYS A 300 19.45 2.47 -6.12
C LYS A 300 20.53 2.53 -5.03
N TYR A 301 20.15 2.27 -3.78
CA TYR A 301 21.10 2.24 -2.66
C TYR A 301 22.13 1.12 -2.82
N THR A 302 21.67 -0.07 -3.20
CA THR A 302 22.53 -1.24 -3.40
C THR A 302 23.50 -1.01 -4.56
N GLU A 303 23.04 -0.42 -5.65
CA GLU A 303 23.87 -0.03 -6.79
C GLU A 303 24.97 0.97 -6.36
N PHE A 304 24.61 2.00 -5.60
CA PHE A 304 25.55 2.97 -5.04
C PHE A 304 26.62 2.29 -4.16
N LYS A 305 26.22 1.40 -3.25
CA LYS A 305 27.14 0.68 -2.38
C LYS A 305 28.09 -0.24 -3.14
N SER A 306 27.62 -0.89 -4.19
CA SER A 306 28.47 -1.70 -5.06
C SER A 306 29.52 -0.85 -5.78
N LYS A 307 29.19 0.38 -6.21
CA LYS A 307 30.14 1.30 -6.84
C LYS A 307 31.23 1.75 -5.86
N VAL A 308 30.85 2.21 -4.68
CA VAL A 308 31.79 2.63 -3.63
C VAL A 308 32.74 1.51 -3.23
N SER A 309 32.24 0.28 -3.11
CA SER A 309 33.06 -0.89 -2.76
C SER A 309 34.07 -1.25 -3.85
N ASN A 310 33.74 -1.02 -5.12
CA ASN A 310 34.64 -1.29 -6.24
C ASN A 310 35.74 -0.21 -6.39
N GLU A 311 35.49 1.02 -5.96
CA GLU A 311 36.48 2.10 -6.00
C GLU A 311 37.54 2.00 -4.90
N LEU A 312 37.24 1.27 -3.81
CA LEU A 312 38.14 1.07 -2.67
C LEU A 312 39.08 -0.15 -2.83
N ASN A 313 38.84 -1.02 -3.81
CA ASN A 313 39.64 -2.23 -4.09
C ASN A 313 40.57 -2.02 -5.29
#